data_AF-A0A9J6FUJ0-F1
#
_entry.id   AF-A0A9J6FUJ0-F1
#
_cell.length_a   1.000
_cell.length_b   1.000
_cell.length_c   1.000
_cell.angle_alpha   90.00
_cell.angle_beta   90.00
_cell.angle_gamma   90.00
#
_symmetry.space_group_name_H-M   'P 1'
#
loop_
_entity.id
_entity.type
_entity.pdbx_description
1 polymer ?
#
loop_
_entity_poly.entity_id
_entity_poly.type
_entity_poly.pdbx_seq_one_letter_code
_entity_poly.pdbx_strand_id
1 'polypeptide(L)'
;MLFVSRVVFYVSSFTTPTEYEAEYNLMRTNEYSRFHGYAYDGIWALALSIHAVIVRLRANDTRISEFDYRKRSWGRLFNEALNDTNFIGVTGPVRFFRNERKGQILLKQFQTNDRCVDVFVAENQEVKIGEYDCLTETLDLNKGLPIIWRGGRDPPMDRTLIVIQRTRVNLTIYASLYIKMSSPYLNNLIIVGCILTYTSVILLGMDSGFTSVANFPYICAARAWVLMSGFTLAFGAMFSKTWRVHAIFTNIKLNKKVIKGLQAVYGGRGVPHARRHNPDDVADCGTPSTERRAEDNLW
;
A
#
# COMPACT_ATOMS: atom_id res chain seq x y z
N MET A 1 -49.12 -9.58 42.33
CA MET A 1 -48.23 -8.73 41.50
C MET A 1 -46.84 -8.80 42.12
N LEU A 2 -45.98 -9.66 41.57
CA LEU A 2 -44.64 -9.95 42.11
C LEU A 2 -43.73 -8.76 41.82
N PHE A 3 -43.34 -8.02 42.86
CA PHE A 3 -42.26 -7.04 42.79
C PHE A 3 -40.94 -7.81 42.72
N VAL A 4 -40.35 -7.86 41.52
CA VAL A 4 -38.96 -8.26 41.33
C VAL A 4 -38.10 -7.10 41.84
N SER A 5 -37.71 -7.16 43.11
CA SER A 5 -36.67 -6.30 43.65
C SER A 5 -35.35 -6.64 42.97
N ARG A 6 -35.01 -5.88 41.94
CA ARG A 6 -33.70 -5.93 41.29
C ARG A 6 -32.65 -5.46 42.30
N VAL A 7 -31.70 -6.34 42.54
CA VAL A 7 -30.59 -6.23 43.48
C VAL A 7 -29.75 -4.97 43.22
N VAL A 8 -29.41 -4.33 44.33
CA VAL A 8 -28.58 -3.14 44.51
C VAL A 8 -27.23 -3.28 43.79
N PHE A 9 -26.81 -2.23 43.08
CA PHE A 9 -25.45 -2.10 42.56
C PHE A 9 -24.48 -1.92 43.74
N TYR A 10 -23.78 -2.99 44.13
CA TYR A 10 -22.69 -2.88 45.09
C TYR A 10 -21.44 -2.33 44.37
N VAL A 11 -21.10 -1.07 44.64
CA VAL A 11 -19.74 -0.54 44.39
C VAL A 11 -18.84 -1.22 45.39
N SER A 12 -17.81 -1.94 44.93
CA SER A 12 -17.06 -2.90 45.74
C SER A 12 -16.37 -2.30 46.97
N SER A 13 -16.16 -0.99 47.06
CA SER A 13 -15.43 -0.38 48.18
C SER A 13 -15.84 1.05 48.56
N PHE A 14 -16.90 1.61 47.96
CA PHE A 14 -17.27 3.05 48.08
C PHE A 14 -16.16 4.06 47.72
N THR A 15 -15.00 3.61 47.23
CA THR A 15 -13.88 4.46 46.80
C THR A 15 -13.86 4.63 45.28
N THR A 16 -13.44 5.81 44.83
CA THR A 16 -13.24 6.10 43.41
C THR A 16 -11.91 5.50 42.90
N PRO A 17 -11.76 5.21 41.60
CA PRO A 17 -10.50 4.72 41.05
C PRO A 17 -9.30 5.64 41.33
N THR A 18 -9.53 6.95 41.39
CA THR A 18 -8.52 7.97 41.69
C THR A 18 -8.10 7.96 43.16
N GLU A 19 -9.03 7.76 44.09
CA GLU A 19 -8.70 7.60 45.52
C GLU A 19 -7.93 6.31 45.77
N TYR A 20 -8.37 5.20 45.17
CA TYR A 20 -7.65 3.93 45.23
C TYR A 20 -6.22 4.06 44.69
N GLU A 21 -6.02 4.77 43.57
CA GLU A 21 -4.69 5.00 43.01
C GLU A 21 -3.82 5.83 43.97
N ALA A 22 -4.38 6.85 44.63
CA ALA A 22 -3.67 7.63 45.63
C ALA A 22 -3.27 6.77 46.85
N GLU A 23 -4.18 5.96 47.39
CA GLU A 23 -3.90 5.04 48.50
C GLU A 23 -2.84 4.00 48.13
N TYR A 24 -2.94 3.40 46.94
CA TYR A 24 -1.95 2.46 46.44
C TYR A 24 -0.57 3.11 46.31
N ASN A 25 -0.51 4.37 45.83
CA ASN A 25 0.75 5.10 45.70
C ASN A 25 1.36 5.51 47.04
N LEU A 26 0.57 5.64 48.11
CA LEU A 26 1.05 5.88 49.47
C LEU A 26 1.56 4.60 50.15
N MET A 27 0.90 3.47 49.90
CA MET A 27 1.26 2.18 50.52
C MET A 27 2.37 1.43 49.77
N ARG A 28 2.52 1.67 48.46
CA ARG A 28 3.57 1.02 47.68
C ARG A 28 4.94 1.49 48.15
N THR A 29 5.92 0.59 48.06
CA THR A 29 7.33 0.94 48.27
C THR A 29 7.86 1.71 47.07
N ASN A 30 8.63 1.08 46.18
CA ASN A 30 9.24 1.73 45.02
C ASN A 30 8.87 1.09 43.67
N GLU A 31 8.20 -0.06 43.68
CA GLU A 31 7.81 -0.77 42.46
C GLU A 31 6.35 -0.49 42.10
N TYR A 32 6.13 0.00 40.89
CA TYR A 32 4.81 0.14 40.30
C TYR A 32 4.47 -1.10 39.46
N SER A 33 3.37 -1.78 39.78
CA SER A 33 2.87 -2.90 38.99
C SER A 33 1.57 -2.55 38.30
N ARG A 34 1.54 -2.57 36.97
CA ARG A 34 0.32 -2.35 36.17
C ARG A 34 -0.85 -3.28 36.55
N PHE A 35 -0.57 -4.41 37.20
CA PHE A 35 -1.57 -5.41 37.54
C PHE A 35 -2.24 -5.22 38.91
N HIS A 36 -1.88 -4.18 39.68
CA HIS A 36 -2.42 -3.96 41.02
C HIS A 36 -3.96 -3.89 41.06
N GLY A 37 -4.58 -3.18 40.11
CA GLY A 37 -6.04 -3.04 40.04
C GLY A 37 -6.75 -4.35 39.71
N TYR A 38 -6.14 -5.20 38.88
CA TYR A 38 -6.70 -6.52 38.58
C TYR A 38 -6.68 -7.46 39.78
N ALA A 39 -5.62 -7.41 40.59
CA ALA A 39 -5.53 -8.19 41.82
C ALA A 39 -6.59 -7.73 42.83
N TYR A 40 -6.78 -6.40 42.97
CA TYR A 40 -7.80 -5.83 43.85
C TYR A 40 -9.20 -6.30 43.47
N ASP A 41 -9.58 -6.16 42.20
CA ASP A 41 -10.88 -6.61 41.70
C ASP A 41 -11.03 -8.15 41.78
N GLY A 42 -9.94 -8.90 41.63
CA GLY A 42 -9.93 -10.35 41.77
C GLY A 42 -10.27 -10.83 43.18
N ILE A 43 -9.73 -10.19 44.22
CA ILE A 43 -10.09 -10.50 45.61
C ILE A 43 -11.54 -10.15 45.90
N TRP A 44 -12.05 -9.03 45.37
CA TRP A 44 -13.46 -8.68 45.49
C TRP A 44 -14.39 -9.68 44.79
N ALA A 45 -14.05 -10.11 43.58
CA ALA A 45 -14.80 -11.14 42.87
C ALA A 45 -14.83 -12.47 43.65
N LEU A 46 -13.70 -12.84 44.26
CA LEU A 46 -13.61 -14.03 45.11
C LEU A 46 -14.48 -13.88 46.37
N ALA A 47 -14.41 -12.75 47.07
CA ALA A 47 -15.21 -12.49 48.26
C ALA A 47 -16.72 -12.53 47.96
N LEU A 48 -17.15 -11.89 46.88
CA LEU A 48 -18.55 -11.88 46.43
C LEU A 48 -19.03 -13.28 46.02
N SER A 49 -18.20 -14.05 45.31
CA SER A 49 -18.57 -15.42 44.93
C SER A 49 -18.68 -16.34 46.14
N ILE A 50 -17.74 -16.27 47.10
CA ILE A 50 -17.82 -17.02 48.36
C ILE A 50 -19.07 -16.62 49.14
N HIS A 51 -19.38 -15.34 49.23
CA HIS A 51 -20.60 -14.86 49.88
C HIS A 51 -21.86 -15.44 49.23
N ALA A 52 -21.94 -15.42 47.89
CA ALA A 52 -23.04 -16.00 47.14
C ALA A 52 -23.17 -17.51 47.36
N VAL A 53 -22.05 -18.22 47.52
CA VAL A 53 -22.03 -19.65 47.89
C VAL A 53 -22.57 -19.85 49.31
N ILE A 54 -22.11 -19.08 50.30
CA ILE A 54 -22.60 -19.18 51.69
C ILE A 54 -24.10 -18.99 51.76
N VAL A 55 -24.65 -18.01 51.02
CA VAL A 55 -26.10 -17.78 50.96
C VAL A 55 -26.84 -18.98 50.39
N ARG A 56 -26.32 -19.62 49.33
CA ARG A 56 -26.90 -20.83 48.73
C ARG A 56 -26.80 -22.05 49.65
N LEU A 57 -25.71 -22.20 50.38
CA LEU A 57 -25.50 -23.31 51.29
C LEU A 57 -26.43 -23.27 52.50
N ARG A 58 -26.82 -22.08 52.97
CA ARG A 58 -27.81 -21.89 54.05
C ARG A 58 -29.18 -22.50 53.69
N ALA A 59 -29.54 -22.56 52.41
CA ALA A 59 -30.77 -23.21 51.97
C ALA A 59 -30.71 -24.75 52.08
N ASN A 60 -29.52 -25.33 52.07
CA ASN A 60 -29.27 -26.77 52.13
C ASN A 60 -28.71 -27.24 53.47
N ASP A 61 -28.68 -26.37 54.49
CA ASP A 61 -28.13 -26.61 55.85
C ASP A 61 -26.67 -27.09 55.89
N THR A 62 -25.93 -26.89 54.79
CA THR A 62 -24.50 -27.21 54.69
C THR A 62 -23.66 -26.02 55.09
N ARG A 63 -22.51 -26.26 55.75
CA ARG A 63 -21.56 -25.20 56.11
C ARG A 63 -20.39 -25.17 55.13
N ILE A 64 -19.84 -23.99 54.88
CA ILE A 64 -18.63 -23.83 54.04
C ILE A 64 -17.40 -24.55 54.63
N SER A 65 -17.39 -24.78 55.96
CA SER A 65 -16.37 -25.54 56.66
C SER A 65 -16.33 -27.02 56.27
N GLU A 66 -17.40 -27.55 55.67
CA GLU A 66 -17.51 -28.94 55.20
C GLU A 66 -17.03 -29.11 53.75
N PHE A 67 -16.21 -28.18 53.27
CA PHE A 67 -15.64 -28.20 51.93
C PHE A 67 -14.78 -29.46 51.72
N ASP A 68 -14.98 -30.12 50.58
CA ASP A 68 -14.26 -31.34 50.20
C ASP A 68 -13.83 -31.27 48.74
N TYR A 69 -12.52 -31.35 48.50
CA TYR A 69 -11.91 -31.35 47.17
C TYR A 69 -12.39 -32.51 46.28
N ARG A 70 -12.84 -33.63 46.86
CA ARG A 70 -13.27 -34.81 46.08
C ARG A 70 -14.68 -34.65 45.51
N LYS A 71 -15.52 -33.79 46.10
CA LYS A 71 -16.91 -33.61 45.69
C LYS A 71 -17.03 -32.59 44.55
N ARG A 72 -17.33 -33.06 43.34
CA ARG A 72 -17.55 -32.21 42.15
C ARG A 72 -18.73 -31.23 42.28
N SER A 73 -19.64 -31.44 43.24
CA SER A 73 -20.73 -30.51 43.53
C SER A 73 -20.22 -29.13 43.95
N TRP A 74 -19.15 -29.05 44.74
CA TRP A 74 -18.53 -27.79 45.15
C TRP A 74 -18.04 -27.00 43.94
N GLY A 75 -17.34 -27.66 43.01
CA GLY A 75 -16.86 -27.02 41.79
C GLY A 75 -17.98 -26.42 40.94
N ARG A 76 -19.14 -27.10 40.83
CA ARG A 76 -20.32 -26.57 40.14
C ARG A 76 -20.89 -25.34 40.86
N LEU A 77 -21.03 -25.42 42.18
CA LEU A 77 -21.56 -24.34 43.00
C LEU A 77 -20.71 -23.06 42.91
N PHE A 78 -19.38 -23.19 42.97
CA PHE A 78 -18.47 -22.05 42.79
C PHE A 78 -18.48 -21.50 41.36
N ASN A 79 -18.57 -22.38 40.35
CA ASN A 79 -18.65 -21.93 38.96
C ASN A 79 -19.94 -21.15 38.68
N GLU A 80 -21.08 -21.62 39.19
CA GLU A 80 -22.36 -20.91 39.11
C GLU A 80 -22.29 -19.57 39.85
N ALA A 81 -21.73 -19.55 41.07
CA ALA A 81 -21.56 -18.32 41.83
C ALA A 81 -20.66 -17.29 41.13
N LEU A 82 -19.56 -17.74 40.50
CA LEU A 82 -18.66 -16.89 39.71
C LEU A 82 -19.35 -16.34 38.45
N ASN A 83 -20.11 -17.18 37.75
CA ASN A 83 -20.86 -16.76 36.56
C ASN A 83 -21.93 -15.71 36.88
N ASP A 84 -22.49 -15.73 38.08
CA ASP A 84 -23.46 -14.75 38.56
C ASP A 84 -22.82 -13.44 39.07
N THR A 85 -21.49 -13.37 39.21
CA THR A 85 -20.83 -12.16 39.68
C THR A 85 -20.93 -11.02 38.66
N ASN A 86 -21.42 -9.88 39.11
CA ASN A 86 -21.53 -8.66 38.33
C ASN A 86 -21.43 -7.45 39.26
N PHE A 87 -20.32 -6.74 39.22
CA PHE A 87 -20.09 -5.55 40.04
C PHE A 87 -19.20 -4.54 39.32
N ILE A 88 -19.10 -3.33 39.85
CA ILE A 88 -18.21 -2.27 39.36
C ILE A 88 -16.99 -2.22 40.27
N GLY A 89 -15.82 -2.54 39.72
CA GLY A 89 -14.53 -2.48 40.41
C GLY A 89 -13.69 -1.28 39.98
N VAL A 90 -12.44 -1.23 40.43
CA VAL A 90 -11.52 -0.11 40.12
C VAL A 90 -11.06 -0.11 38.66
N THR A 91 -11.04 -1.29 38.02
CA THR A 91 -10.75 -1.42 36.59
C THR A 91 -12.00 -1.36 35.70
N GLY A 92 -13.16 -0.96 36.25
CA GLY A 92 -14.44 -0.88 35.56
C GLY A 92 -15.36 -2.07 35.85
N PRO A 93 -16.37 -2.34 35.01
CA PRO A 93 -17.30 -3.45 35.24
C PRO A 93 -16.56 -4.80 35.20
N VAL A 94 -16.85 -5.64 36.20
CA VAL A 94 -16.32 -7.00 36.33
C VAL A 94 -17.46 -7.98 36.14
N ARG A 95 -17.38 -8.76 35.05
CA ARG A 95 -18.29 -9.86 34.75
C ARG A 95 -17.54 -10.91 33.94
N PHE A 96 -17.86 -12.18 34.18
CA PHE A 96 -17.30 -13.30 33.46
C PHE A 96 -18.28 -13.82 32.40
N PHE A 97 -17.77 -14.02 31.19
CA PHE A 97 -18.49 -14.65 30.08
C PHE A 97 -17.68 -15.87 29.66
N ARG A 98 -18.24 -17.08 29.84
CA ARG A 98 -17.55 -18.33 29.46
C ARG A 98 -16.13 -18.42 30.03
N ASN A 99 -15.97 -18.07 31.30
CA ASN A 99 -14.70 -18.02 32.04
C ASN A 99 -13.71 -16.91 31.65
N GLU A 100 -14.11 -15.98 30.77
CA GLU A 100 -13.29 -14.82 30.39
C GLU A 100 -13.88 -13.53 30.92
N ARG A 101 -13.03 -12.58 31.30
CA ARG A 101 -13.46 -11.22 31.61
C ARG A 101 -13.36 -10.37 30.35
N LYS A 102 -14.49 -9.81 29.90
CA LYS A 102 -14.50 -8.77 28.86
C LYS A 102 -14.15 -7.42 29.50
N GLY A 103 -13.00 -6.87 29.14
CA GLY A 103 -12.51 -5.57 29.63
C GLY A 103 -12.48 -4.51 28.53
N GLN A 104 -11.83 -3.38 28.83
CA GLN A 104 -11.54 -2.34 27.85
C GLN A 104 -10.15 -2.55 27.24
N ILE A 105 -10.01 -2.23 25.95
CA ILE A 105 -8.74 -2.27 25.22
C ILE A 105 -8.25 -0.84 25.01
N LEU A 106 -7.00 -0.57 25.41
CA LEU A 106 -6.37 0.72 25.26
C LEU A 106 -5.56 0.78 23.97
N LEU A 107 -5.84 1.77 23.10
CA LEU A 107 -5.07 2.01 21.88
C LEU A 107 -4.01 3.07 22.13
N LYS A 108 -2.76 2.78 21.74
CA LYS A 108 -1.64 3.71 21.84
C LYS A 108 -0.93 3.86 20.50
N GLN A 109 -0.42 5.07 20.22
CA GLN A 109 0.48 5.36 19.12
C GLN A 109 1.83 5.81 19.67
N PHE A 110 2.90 5.42 18.99
CA PHE A 110 4.14 6.18 19.08
C PHE A 110 4.03 7.42 18.21
N GLN A 111 3.96 8.58 18.84
CA GLN A 111 3.96 9.86 18.15
C GLN A 111 5.34 10.51 18.31
N THR A 112 5.82 11.12 17.24
CA THR A 112 7.05 11.90 17.22
C THR A 112 6.71 13.32 16.79
N ASN A 113 7.56 14.28 17.13
CA ASN A 113 7.44 15.66 16.69
C ASN A 113 7.74 15.78 15.20
N ASP A 114 6.83 15.29 14.37
CA ASP A 114 6.77 15.71 12.98
C ASP A 114 6.12 17.10 12.97
N ARG A 115 6.78 18.08 12.34
CA ARG A 115 6.39 19.51 12.24
C ARG A 115 5.03 19.77 11.57
N CYS A 116 4.23 18.73 11.36
CA CYS A 116 3.01 18.70 10.57
C CYS A 116 1.73 18.75 11.40
N VAL A 117 1.80 18.78 12.74
CA VAL A 117 0.61 18.79 13.63
C VAL A 117 0.84 19.71 14.84
N ASP A 118 -0.15 20.57 15.14
CA ASP A 118 -0.16 21.59 16.21
C ASP A 118 -0.21 21.03 17.65
N VAL A 119 0.24 19.80 17.88
CA VAL A 119 0.23 19.16 19.21
C VAL A 119 1.67 18.88 19.62
N PHE A 120 2.17 19.65 20.59
CA PHE A 120 3.48 19.40 21.22
C PHE A 120 3.42 18.09 22.01
N VAL A 121 4.00 17.03 21.47
CA VAL A 121 4.23 15.77 22.20
C VAL A 121 5.73 15.68 22.48
N ALA A 122 6.15 15.22 23.66
CA ALA A 122 7.57 14.96 23.87
C ALA A 122 8.06 13.92 22.84
N GLU A 123 9.26 14.09 22.28
CA GLU A 123 9.78 13.15 21.29
C GLU A 123 9.79 11.73 21.86
N ASN A 124 9.28 10.77 21.06
CA ASN A 124 9.41 9.33 21.29
C ASN A 124 8.56 8.76 22.45
N GLN A 125 7.38 9.34 22.71
CA GLN A 125 6.46 8.85 23.73
C GLN A 125 5.28 8.05 23.14
N GLU A 126 4.88 6.97 23.83
CA GLU A 126 3.61 6.30 23.57
C GLU A 126 2.44 7.14 24.12
N VAL A 127 1.53 7.54 23.25
CA VAL A 127 0.35 8.32 23.64
C VAL A 127 -0.92 7.52 23.43
N LYS A 128 -1.86 7.67 24.36
CA LYS A 128 -3.21 7.11 24.26
C LYS A 128 -3.99 7.80 23.15
N ILE A 129 -4.52 7.01 22.24
CA ILE A 129 -5.36 7.48 21.13
C ILE A 129 -6.84 7.26 21.45
N GLY A 130 -7.18 6.12 22.04
CA GLY A 130 -8.57 5.76 22.21
C GLY A 130 -8.76 4.52 23.05
N GLU A 131 -10.02 4.20 23.30
CA GLU A 131 -10.45 3.05 24.06
C GLU A 131 -11.49 2.26 23.27
N TYR A 132 -11.41 0.94 23.33
CA TYR A 132 -12.41 0.05 22.81
C TYR A 132 -13.08 -0.72 23.95
N ASP A 133 -14.39 -0.62 24.06
CA ASP A 133 -15.18 -1.33 25.06
C ASP A 133 -15.70 -2.65 24.49
N CYS A 134 -15.24 -3.77 25.04
CA CYS A 134 -15.64 -5.11 24.59
C CYS A 134 -17.07 -5.51 25.00
N LEU A 135 -17.71 -4.78 25.92
CA LEU A 135 -19.09 -5.05 26.35
C LEU A 135 -20.11 -4.41 25.41
N THR A 136 -19.83 -3.19 24.97
CA THR A 136 -20.70 -2.41 24.08
C THR A 136 -20.28 -2.47 22.62
N GLU A 137 -19.09 -3.03 22.34
CA GLU A 137 -18.49 -3.13 21.00
C GLU A 137 -18.27 -1.76 20.34
N THR A 138 -18.04 -0.73 21.15
CA THR A 138 -17.82 0.65 20.69
C THR A 138 -16.35 1.05 20.80
N LEU A 139 -15.81 1.60 19.70
CA LEU A 139 -14.50 2.26 19.65
C LEU A 139 -14.69 3.76 19.84
N ASP A 140 -14.09 4.31 20.90
CA ASP A 140 -14.09 5.75 21.16
C ASP A 140 -12.68 6.33 21.02
N LEU A 141 -12.47 7.02 19.90
CA LEU A 141 -11.22 7.72 19.58
C LEU A 141 -11.20 9.16 20.14
N ASN A 142 -12.28 9.64 20.76
CA ASN A 142 -12.33 10.99 21.32
C ASN A 142 -11.72 11.06 22.73
N LYS A 143 -11.51 9.91 23.37
CA LYS A 143 -10.93 9.79 24.72
C LYS A 143 -9.40 9.88 24.77
N GLY A 144 -8.75 10.13 23.64
CA GLY A 144 -7.30 10.26 23.55
C GLY A 144 -6.88 11.33 22.54
N LEU A 145 -5.58 11.37 22.25
CA LEU A 145 -5.06 12.26 21.22
C LEU A 145 -5.44 11.77 19.82
N PRO A 146 -5.60 12.69 18.85
CA PRO A 146 -5.87 12.31 17.46
C PRO A 146 -4.74 11.45 16.88
N ILE A 147 -5.11 10.53 15.99
CA ILE A 147 -4.15 9.71 15.24
C ILE A 147 -3.41 10.60 14.25
N ILE A 148 -2.08 10.46 14.22
CA ILE A 148 -1.22 11.17 13.27
C ILE A 148 -0.72 10.17 12.23
N TRP A 149 -1.02 10.42 10.96
CA TRP A 149 -0.51 9.64 9.83
C TRP A 149 0.62 10.39 9.12
N ARG A 150 1.57 9.64 8.55
CA ARG A 150 2.64 10.25 7.74
C ARG A 150 2.08 10.65 6.39
N GLY A 151 2.23 11.93 6.02
CA GLY A 151 1.84 12.45 4.71
C GLY A 151 0.40 12.93 4.59
N GLY A 152 -0.34 13.07 5.70
CA GLY A 152 -1.68 13.67 5.67
C GLY A 152 -2.55 13.32 6.88
N ARG A 153 -3.83 13.70 6.78
CA ARG A 153 -4.86 13.41 7.78
C ARG A 153 -5.49 12.02 7.61
N ASP A 154 -5.42 11.47 6.40
CA ASP A 154 -6.06 10.20 6.05
C ASP A 154 -5.12 9.00 6.23
N PRO A 155 -5.64 7.82 6.60
CA PRO A 155 -4.86 6.60 6.68
C PRO A 155 -4.32 6.21 5.29
N PRO A 156 -3.15 5.55 5.24
CA PRO A 156 -2.61 5.04 3.98
C PRO A 156 -3.55 3.99 3.38
N MET A 157 -3.64 3.98 2.04
CA MET A 157 -4.46 3.02 1.30
C MET A 157 -3.80 1.63 1.28
N ASP A 158 -4.60 0.57 1.44
CA ASP A 158 -4.11 -0.82 1.46
C ASP A 158 -3.47 -1.28 0.15
N ARG A 159 -3.88 -0.69 -0.98
CA ARG A 159 -3.39 -1.03 -2.31
C ARG A 159 -3.18 0.19 -3.18
N THR A 160 -2.26 0.08 -4.13
CA THR A 160 -2.08 1.08 -5.19
C THR A 160 -3.27 1.07 -6.15
N LEU A 161 -3.82 2.26 -6.41
CA LEU A 161 -4.86 2.47 -7.41
C LEU A 161 -4.22 2.71 -8.78
N ILE A 162 -4.43 1.79 -9.71
CA ILE A 162 -3.99 1.95 -11.11
C ILE A 162 -5.06 2.79 -11.83
N VAL A 163 -4.78 4.08 -12.04
CA VAL A 163 -5.67 4.98 -12.77
C VAL A 163 -5.24 5.00 -14.24
N ILE A 164 -5.97 4.28 -15.10
CA ILE A 164 -5.73 4.28 -16.54
C ILE A 164 -6.22 5.61 -17.11
N GLN A 165 -5.29 6.51 -17.43
CA GLN A 165 -5.60 7.77 -18.09
C GLN A 165 -5.32 7.67 -19.59
N ARG A 166 -6.28 8.11 -20.41
CA ARG A 166 -6.11 8.16 -21.86
C ARG A 166 -5.26 9.37 -22.22
N THR A 167 -4.01 9.14 -22.62
CA THR A 167 -3.16 10.17 -23.20
C THR A 167 -3.59 10.44 -24.64
N ARG A 168 -3.62 11.71 -25.05
CA ARG A 168 -3.89 12.12 -26.45
C ARG A 168 -2.59 12.59 -27.08
N VAL A 169 -2.33 12.15 -28.31
CA VAL A 169 -1.23 12.65 -29.12
C VAL A 169 -1.78 13.70 -30.08
N ASN A 170 -1.04 14.77 -30.30
CA ASN A 170 -1.42 15.78 -31.28
C ASN A 170 -1.43 15.17 -32.69
N LEU A 171 -2.56 15.32 -33.40
CA LEU A 171 -2.76 14.75 -34.74
C LEU A 171 -1.72 15.27 -35.74
N THR A 172 -1.28 16.53 -35.61
CA THR A 172 -0.28 17.12 -36.51
C THR A 172 1.09 16.46 -36.35
N ILE A 173 1.49 16.20 -35.10
CA ILE A 173 2.74 15.51 -34.77
C ILE A 173 2.66 14.08 -35.29
N TYR A 174 1.55 13.37 -35.04
CA TYR A 174 1.35 12.01 -35.53
C TYR A 174 1.42 11.92 -37.07
N ALA A 175 0.72 12.81 -37.78
CA ALA A 175 0.72 12.85 -39.24
C ALA A 175 2.11 13.14 -39.81
N SER A 176 2.84 14.11 -39.24
CA SER A 176 4.19 14.45 -39.71
C SER A 176 5.20 13.32 -39.50
N LEU A 177 5.13 12.61 -38.36
CA LEU A 177 5.94 11.42 -38.08
C LEU A 177 5.60 10.27 -39.02
N TYR A 178 4.31 10.05 -39.29
CA TYR A 178 3.84 9.01 -40.19
C TYR A 178 4.39 9.20 -41.62
N ILE A 179 4.29 10.42 -42.15
CA ILE A 179 4.79 10.74 -43.50
C ILE A 179 6.31 10.51 -43.59
N LYS A 180 7.07 10.95 -42.59
CA LYS A 180 8.54 10.76 -42.54
C LYS A 180 8.94 9.29 -42.44
N MET A 181 8.24 8.49 -41.63
CA MET A 181 8.48 7.04 -41.48
C MET A 181 8.22 6.26 -42.78
N SER A 182 7.25 6.69 -43.59
CA SER A 182 6.82 5.97 -44.80
C SER A 182 7.84 5.96 -45.95
N SER A 183 9.00 6.64 -45.80
CA SER A 183 10.04 6.76 -46.83
C SER A 183 9.51 7.38 -48.14
N PRO A 184 9.30 8.72 -48.16
CA PRO A 184 8.60 9.41 -49.25
C PRO A 184 9.30 9.27 -50.61
N TYR A 185 10.63 9.23 -50.65
CA TYR A 185 11.38 9.07 -51.90
C TYR A 185 11.09 7.75 -52.62
N LEU A 186 10.94 6.64 -51.87
CA LEU A 186 10.60 5.34 -52.45
C LEU A 186 9.14 5.31 -52.95
N ASN A 187 8.23 6.04 -52.28
CA ASN A 187 6.86 6.22 -52.79
C ASN A 187 6.84 7.02 -54.09
N ASN A 188 7.62 8.11 -54.18
CA ASN A 188 7.73 8.90 -55.40
C ASN A 188 8.25 8.07 -56.58
N LEU A 189 9.20 7.16 -56.33
CA LEU A 189 9.75 6.28 -57.37
C LEU A 189 8.73 5.24 -57.87
N ILE A 190 7.86 4.74 -56.99
CA ILE A 190 6.72 3.88 -57.38
C ILE A 190 5.76 4.66 -58.29
N ILE A 191 5.42 5.91 -57.94
CA ILE A 191 4.52 6.75 -58.74
C ILE A 191 5.09 6.98 -60.14
N VAL A 192 6.39 7.32 -60.25
CA VAL A 192 7.06 7.49 -61.54
C VAL A 192 7.05 6.19 -62.34
N GLY A 193 7.31 5.04 -61.71
CA GLY A 193 7.20 3.72 -62.35
C GLY A 193 5.80 3.46 -62.90
N CYS A 194 4.75 3.76 -62.13
CA CYS A 194 3.36 3.62 -62.57
C CYS A 194 3.02 4.55 -63.75
N ILE A 195 3.48 5.80 -63.74
CA ILE A 195 3.28 6.74 -64.86
C ILE A 195 3.92 6.19 -66.14
N LEU A 196 5.15 5.65 -66.06
CA LEU A 196 5.82 5.03 -67.21
C LEU A 196 5.08 3.79 -67.71
N THR A 197 4.50 2.98 -66.82
CA THR A 197 3.66 1.85 -67.27
C THR A 197 2.35 2.31 -67.92
N TYR A 198 1.78 3.45 -67.52
CA TYR A 198 0.60 4.00 -68.20
C TYR A 198 0.95 4.54 -69.60
N THR A 199 2.12 5.18 -69.75
CA THR A 199 2.55 5.67 -71.07
C THR A 199 2.86 4.53 -72.03
N SER A 200 3.33 3.37 -71.56
CA SER A 200 3.54 2.20 -72.43
C SER A 200 2.23 1.63 -72.99
N VAL A 201 1.13 1.68 -72.22
CA VAL A 201 -0.21 1.28 -72.69
C VAL A 201 -0.69 2.19 -73.82
N ILE A 202 -0.48 3.51 -73.68
CA ILE A 202 -0.83 4.48 -74.73
C ILE A 202 -0.01 4.21 -76.00
N LEU A 203 1.30 3.95 -75.86
CA LEU A 203 2.17 3.61 -76.99
C LEU A 203 1.79 2.29 -77.66
N LEU A 204 1.25 1.32 -76.91
CA LEU A 204 0.75 0.05 -77.44
C LEU A 204 -0.48 0.25 -78.34
N GLY A 205 -1.31 1.26 -78.07
CA GLY A 205 -2.49 1.59 -78.87
C GLY A 205 -2.20 2.22 -80.24
N MET A 206 -0.96 2.60 -80.55
CA MET A 206 -0.58 3.19 -81.84
C MET A 206 -0.34 2.13 -82.93
N ASP A 207 -1.35 1.71 -83.67
CA ASP A 207 -1.19 0.70 -84.74
C ASP A 207 -0.64 1.30 -86.07
N SER A 208 -0.19 0.41 -86.97
CA SER A 208 0.36 0.66 -88.31
C SER A 208 -0.53 1.53 -89.22
N GLY A 209 -1.80 1.74 -88.87
CA GLY A 209 -2.71 2.67 -89.56
C GLY A 209 -2.44 4.16 -89.30
N PHE A 210 -1.68 4.53 -88.27
CA PHE A 210 -1.45 5.94 -87.88
C PHE A 210 -0.02 6.44 -88.11
N THR A 211 0.95 5.56 -88.36
CA THR A 211 2.39 5.93 -88.43
C THR A 211 3.08 5.36 -89.67
N SER A 212 4.07 6.07 -90.23
CA SER A 212 4.80 5.62 -91.42
C SER A 212 5.63 4.34 -91.18
N VAL A 213 5.77 3.50 -92.21
CA VAL A 213 6.50 2.22 -92.18
C VAL A 213 7.96 2.37 -91.72
N ALA A 214 8.57 3.54 -91.95
CA ALA A 214 9.94 3.84 -91.53
C ALA A 214 10.10 4.06 -90.01
N ASN A 215 9.04 4.53 -89.32
CA ASN A 215 9.09 4.88 -87.90
C ASN A 215 8.61 3.74 -86.97
N PHE A 216 8.01 2.69 -87.53
CA PHE A 216 7.51 1.53 -86.80
C PHE A 216 8.56 0.80 -85.94
N PRO A 217 9.81 0.53 -86.39
CA PRO A 217 10.81 -0.15 -85.55
C PRO A 217 11.22 0.67 -84.32
N TYR A 218 11.25 2.00 -84.42
CA TYR A 218 11.58 2.88 -83.29
C TYR A 218 10.46 2.89 -82.23
N ILE A 219 9.19 2.88 -82.66
CA ILE A 219 8.04 2.80 -81.75
C ILE A 219 7.98 1.44 -81.06
N CYS A 220 8.26 0.36 -81.80
CA CYS A 220 8.34 -0.99 -81.25
C CYS A 220 9.42 -1.11 -80.17
N ALA A 221 10.61 -0.52 -80.41
CA ALA A 221 11.66 -0.44 -79.39
C ALA A 221 11.21 0.40 -78.19
N ALA A 222 10.64 1.59 -78.42
CA ALA A 222 10.18 2.48 -77.35
C ALA A 222 9.14 1.82 -76.42
N ARG A 223 8.21 1.02 -76.96
CA ARG A 223 7.24 0.24 -76.16
C ARG A 223 7.92 -0.68 -75.16
N ALA A 224 8.89 -1.47 -75.63
CA ALA A 224 9.63 -2.42 -74.80
C ALA A 224 10.45 -1.69 -73.73
N TRP A 225 11.14 -0.60 -74.10
CA TRP A 225 11.95 0.19 -73.17
C TRP A 225 11.13 0.86 -72.06
N VAL A 226 9.99 1.48 -72.41
CA VAL A 226 9.13 2.17 -71.44
C VAL A 226 8.45 1.18 -70.51
N LEU A 227 7.98 0.03 -71.03
CA LEU A 227 7.38 -1.02 -70.19
C LEU A 227 8.40 -1.64 -69.22
N MET A 228 9.59 -1.99 -69.72
CA MET A 228 10.62 -2.64 -68.91
C MET A 228 11.15 -1.70 -67.82
N SER A 229 11.37 -0.42 -68.14
CA SER A 229 11.81 0.58 -67.17
C SER A 229 10.74 0.89 -66.12
N GLY A 230 9.47 1.08 -66.52
CA GLY A 230 8.36 1.33 -65.61
C GLY A 230 8.13 0.19 -64.61
N PHE A 231 8.12 -1.06 -65.10
CA PHE A 231 7.99 -2.25 -64.27
C PHE A 231 9.15 -2.39 -63.28
N THR A 232 10.39 -2.23 -63.75
CA THR A 232 11.59 -2.36 -62.91
C THR A 232 11.63 -1.30 -61.80
N LEU A 233 11.27 -0.05 -62.10
CA LEU A 233 11.24 1.03 -61.10
C LEU A 233 10.16 0.80 -60.04
N ALA A 234 8.94 0.42 -60.44
CA ALA A 234 7.83 0.19 -59.51
C ALA A 234 8.08 -1.01 -58.59
N PHE A 235 8.44 -2.18 -59.16
CA PHE A 235 8.71 -3.39 -58.37
C PHE A 235 10.01 -3.26 -57.57
N GLY A 236 11.06 -2.66 -58.13
CA GLY A 236 12.32 -2.43 -57.43
C GLY A 236 12.16 -1.54 -56.19
N ALA A 237 11.32 -0.50 -56.26
CA ALA A 237 11.03 0.36 -55.11
C ALA A 237 10.21 -0.37 -54.02
N MET A 238 9.24 -1.21 -54.42
CA MET A 238 8.46 -2.01 -53.48
C MET A 238 9.34 -3.03 -52.74
N PHE A 239 10.21 -3.75 -53.46
CA PHE A 239 11.18 -4.66 -52.86
C PHE A 239 12.18 -3.94 -51.97
N SER A 240 12.63 -2.74 -52.35
CA SER A 240 13.52 -1.93 -51.50
C SER A 240 12.85 -1.57 -50.17
N LYS A 241 11.54 -1.31 -50.15
CA LYS A 241 10.80 -1.04 -48.90
C LYS A 241 10.68 -2.27 -48.01
N THR A 242 10.29 -3.41 -48.58
CA THR A 242 10.16 -4.66 -47.82
C THR A 242 11.52 -5.16 -47.32
N TRP A 243 12.57 -5.02 -48.14
CA TRP A 243 13.94 -5.30 -47.75
C TRP A 243 14.41 -4.40 -46.60
N ARG A 244 14.11 -3.11 -46.62
CA ARG A 244 14.46 -2.21 -45.50
C ARG A 244 13.84 -2.66 -44.19
N VAL A 245 12.58 -3.09 -44.19
CA VAL A 245 11.91 -3.62 -42.98
C VAL A 245 12.57 -4.93 -42.53
N HIS A 246 12.82 -5.85 -43.46
CA HIS A 246 13.51 -7.11 -43.17
C HIS A 246 14.92 -6.88 -42.59
N ALA A 247 15.69 -5.97 -43.17
CA ALA A 247 17.03 -5.61 -42.70
C ALA A 247 17.01 -4.97 -41.31
N ILE A 248 16.00 -4.16 -40.98
CA ILE A 248 15.82 -3.58 -39.64
C ILE A 248 15.55 -4.71 -38.63
N PHE A 249 14.58 -5.59 -38.89
CA PHE A 249 14.23 -6.67 -37.96
C PHE A 249 15.34 -7.73 -37.80
N THR A 250 16.13 -7.98 -38.85
CA THR A 250 17.28 -8.90 -38.76
C THR A 250 18.48 -8.28 -38.05
N ASN A 251 18.75 -6.97 -38.20
CA ASN A 251 19.81 -6.28 -37.46
C ASN A 251 19.47 -6.03 -35.98
N ILE A 252 18.19 -5.83 -35.62
CA ILE A 252 17.79 -5.67 -34.21
C ILE A 252 18.08 -6.95 -33.39
N LYS A 253 18.00 -8.14 -34.00
CA LYS A 253 18.39 -9.40 -33.32
C LYS A 253 19.89 -9.48 -33.02
N LEU A 254 20.74 -8.77 -33.75
CA LEU A 254 22.20 -8.73 -33.54
C LEU A 254 22.63 -7.67 -32.52
N ASN A 255 21.80 -6.65 -32.26
CA ASN A 255 22.04 -5.60 -31.26
C ASN A 255 21.20 -5.78 -29.98
N LYS A 256 21.13 -7.00 -29.44
CA LYS A 256 20.74 -7.20 -28.04
C LYS A 256 21.90 -6.76 -27.13
N LYS A 257 22.16 -5.45 -27.06
CA LYS A 257 22.93 -4.88 -25.95
C LYS A 257 21.99 -4.83 -24.75
N VAL A 258 22.20 -5.72 -23.79
CA VAL A 258 21.52 -5.69 -22.50
C VAL A 258 22.00 -4.44 -21.77
N ILE A 259 21.26 -3.33 -21.90
CA ILE A 259 21.43 -2.19 -21.00
C ILE A 259 20.61 -2.54 -19.74
N LYS A 260 21.28 -3.20 -18.78
CA LYS A 260 20.83 -3.22 -17.38
C LYS A 260 21.01 -1.80 -16.84
N GLY A 261 19.91 -1.09 -16.63
CA GLY A 261 19.96 0.29 -16.16
C GLY A 261 18.64 0.74 -15.55
N LEU A 262 18.08 -0.06 -14.63
CA LEU A 262 17.10 0.39 -13.64
C LEU A 262 17.10 -0.58 -12.46
N GLN A 263 18.23 -0.57 -11.75
CA GLN A 263 18.37 -1.15 -10.42
C GLN A 263 18.92 -0.09 -9.44
N ALA A 264 18.44 1.15 -9.57
CA ALA A 264 18.81 2.26 -8.69
C ALA A 264 17.58 3.09 -8.27
N VAL A 265 16.53 2.43 -7.74
CA VAL A 265 15.48 3.12 -6.95
C VAL A 265 14.99 2.28 -5.75
N TYR A 266 15.23 0.97 -5.69
CA TYR A 266 14.86 0.15 -4.53
C TYR A 266 16.02 -0.71 -4.04
N GLY A 267 16.75 -0.22 -3.03
CA GLY A 267 17.78 -0.98 -2.35
C GLY A 267 18.53 -0.18 -1.29
N GLY A 268 18.09 -0.30 -0.03
CA GLY A 268 19.00 -0.21 1.11
C GLY A 268 19.03 1.10 1.89
N ARG A 269 18.10 1.23 2.85
CA ARG A 269 18.51 1.72 4.18
C ARG A 269 19.37 0.61 4.80
N GLY A 270 20.69 0.77 4.75
CA GLY A 270 21.57 0.18 5.74
C GLY A 270 21.58 1.08 6.97
N VAL A 271 20.93 0.63 8.03
CA VAL A 271 20.96 1.24 9.36
C VAL A 271 22.42 1.30 9.85
N PRO A 272 22.97 2.45 10.27
CA PRO A 272 24.26 2.45 10.94
C PRO A 272 24.09 1.88 12.35
N HIS A 273 24.70 0.72 12.59
CA HIS A 273 24.96 0.22 13.93
C HIS A 273 25.76 1.28 14.71
N ALA A 274 25.23 1.69 15.85
CA ALA A 274 25.91 2.52 16.82
C ALA A 274 27.23 1.86 17.26
N ARG A 275 28.36 2.40 16.81
CA ARG A 275 29.67 2.12 17.37
C ARG A 275 29.94 3.19 18.43
N ARG A 276 30.15 2.77 19.68
CA ARG A 276 30.62 3.66 20.75
C ARG A 276 31.97 4.24 20.32
N HIS A 277 32.08 5.57 20.30
CA HIS A 277 33.38 6.23 20.40
C HIS A 277 33.31 7.35 21.44
N ASN A 278 34.34 7.34 22.26
CA ASN A 278 34.65 8.25 23.37
C ASN A 278 34.73 9.72 22.87
N PRO A 279 34.43 10.71 23.71
CA PRO A 279 34.60 12.11 23.34
C PRO A 279 36.08 12.45 23.50
N ASP A 280 36.72 12.89 22.43
CA ASP A 280 37.93 13.72 22.37
C ASP A 280 38.45 13.62 20.94
N ASP A 281 37.89 14.42 20.02
CA ASP A 281 38.56 14.79 18.78
C ASP A 281 37.95 16.08 18.24
N VAL A 282 38.72 17.16 18.44
CA VAL A 282 38.53 18.50 17.91
C VAL A 282 39.30 18.60 16.58
N ALA A 283 38.68 19.22 15.56
CA ALA A 283 39.25 19.79 14.32
C ALA A 283 38.39 19.39 13.11
N ASP A 284 38.14 20.17 12.05
CA ASP A 284 38.37 21.57 11.71
C ASP A 284 37.56 21.79 10.41
N CYS A 285 36.97 22.97 10.21
CA CYS A 285 36.13 23.27 9.03
C CYS A 285 36.99 23.86 7.91
N GLY A 286 37.32 23.04 6.90
CA GLY A 286 37.94 23.48 5.66
C GLY A 286 37.01 23.34 4.45
N THR A 287 36.54 24.46 3.91
CA THR A 287 36.20 24.63 2.48
C THR A 287 37.46 25.12 1.73
N PRO A 288 37.57 25.19 0.38
CA PRO A 288 36.64 24.85 -0.71
C PRO A 288 37.32 24.03 -1.86
N SER A 289 36.61 23.63 -2.92
CA SER A 289 36.98 23.95 -4.33
C SER A 289 36.27 23.10 -5.42
N THR A 290 35.76 23.84 -6.41
CA THR A 290 35.79 23.62 -7.88
C THR A 290 35.06 22.43 -8.51
N GLU A 291 33.83 22.77 -8.92
CA GLU A 291 33.07 22.30 -10.08
C GLU A 291 33.94 22.13 -11.35
N ARG A 292 33.89 20.94 -11.97
CA ARG A 292 34.45 20.69 -13.30
C ARG A 292 33.48 19.91 -14.18
N ARG A 293 33.29 20.49 -15.35
CA ARG A 293 32.43 20.20 -16.51
C ARG A 293 32.97 19.01 -17.33
N ALA A 294 32.10 18.13 -17.82
CA ALA A 294 32.33 17.21 -18.94
C ALA A 294 30.96 17.02 -19.63
N GLU A 295 30.70 17.66 -20.77
CA GLU A 295 30.94 17.18 -22.15
C GLU A 295 30.01 16.03 -22.55
N ASP A 296 28.85 16.40 -23.11
CA ASP A 296 27.97 15.55 -23.92
C ASP A 296 28.11 15.97 -25.39
N ASN A 297 28.60 15.06 -26.22
CA ASN A 297 28.49 15.08 -27.68
C ASN A 297 28.53 13.63 -28.15
N LEU A 298 27.44 13.12 -28.74
CA LEU A 298 27.50 12.14 -29.82
C LEU A 298 26.14 12.00 -30.50
N TRP A 299 26.27 11.88 -31.82
CA TRP A 299 25.29 11.89 -32.89
C TRP A 299 24.41 10.62 -32.95
#